data_AF-A0A6J7GAF1-F1
#
_entry.id   AF-A0A6J7GAF1-F1
#
_cell.length_a   1.000
_cell.length_b   1.000
_cell.length_c   1.000
_cell.angle_alpha   90.00
_cell.angle_beta   90.00
_cell.angle_gamma   90.00
#
_symmetry.space_group_name_H-M   'P 1'
#
loop_
_entity.id
_entity.type
_entity.pdbx_description
1 polymer ?
#
loop_
_entity_poly.entity_id
_entity_poly.type
_entity_poly.pdbx_seq_one_letter_code
_entity_poly.pdbx_strand_id
1 'polypeptide(L)'
;MLTIGTLVVGAFLILGRSPRVLRWSLGWVLIWFVTLLALMAFTLSDIEAISPFESLSPSTWWPFLTDSYVGRVFAYQLIAVAVLGGLLLVLNRRATRSLAWMALILGLSVCAAPALLGHGGFSNEHVAMTISLGIHIAAVSLWVGGLAVCLAALVFNRSLATTLMPRFSLMALWCVVVLAETGLLNASLRVGSASSFVSSMYGSLILVKAVLLGWLIWFGWQQRTKALAQVTETSITTAFISRYAGFEMLLMAAAIAVSITLSRIGFESAIAHVGAFTPIAILVLCLAAPIWLNVIKPWKHNQTQQSFIRNYPELASVVLVVAVIEVCGVAITTSIFGIQVGVMIGSVLLFAAGWFWSISIDGPRRRAGVVMAMLGFPFALILSDAIADNSTDWRILAVTIVVSEAIFAALFISQTTAVSNNSEFMEPTHV
;
A
#
# COMPACT_ATOMS: atom_id res chain seq x y z
N MET A 1 3.48 0.38 17.18
CA MET A 1 3.04 1.41 16.21
C MET A 1 1.53 1.45 15.95
N LEU A 2 0.71 0.54 16.50
CA LEU A 2 -0.77 0.57 16.34
C LEU A 2 -1.42 1.89 16.79
N THR A 3 -0.75 2.64 17.65
CA THR A 3 -1.07 4.02 18.06
C THR A 3 -1.50 4.91 16.90
N ILE A 4 -0.89 4.79 15.73
CA ILE A 4 -1.16 5.67 14.57
C ILE A 4 -2.54 5.37 14.00
N GLY A 5 -2.83 4.10 13.72
CA GLY A 5 -4.16 3.68 13.27
C GLY A 5 -5.23 3.99 14.30
N THR A 6 -4.99 3.73 15.59
CA THR A 6 -5.97 4.06 16.64
C THR A 6 -6.20 5.56 16.79
N LEU A 7 -5.15 6.38 16.64
CA LEU A 7 -5.25 7.84 16.61
C LEU A 7 -6.07 8.31 15.41
N VAL A 8 -5.78 7.82 14.20
CA VAL A 8 -6.52 8.22 13.00
C VAL A 8 -7.99 7.88 13.12
N VAL A 9 -8.31 6.67 13.59
CA VAL A 9 -9.70 6.28 13.81
C VAL A 9 -10.36 7.14 14.89
N GLY A 10 -9.74 7.28 16.05
CA GLY A 10 -10.31 7.97 17.21
C GLY A 10 -10.47 9.49 17.03
N ALA A 11 -9.59 10.12 16.26
CA ALA A 11 -9.56 11.57 16.07
C ALA A 11 -10.19 12.06 14.75
N PHE A 12 -10.21 11.23 13.68
CA PHE A 12 -10.62 11.68 12.34
C PHE A 12 -11.75 10.85 11.70
N LEU A 13 -11.77 9.51 11.86
CA LEU A 13 -12.75 8.69 11.12
C LEU A 13 -14.14 8.62 11.78
N ILE A 14 -14.25 8.75 13.10
CA ILE A 14 -15.55 8.72 13.79
C ILE A 14 -16.24 10.10 13.69
N LEU A 15 -17.52 10.13 13.30
CA LEU A 15 -18.37 11.34 13.36
C LEU A 15 -18.59 11.72 14.82
N GLY A 16 -17.74 12.60 15.34
CA GLY A 16 -17.60 12.85 16.77
C GLY A 16 -16.45 12.02 17.34
N ARG A 17 -15.52 12.67 18.04
CA ARG A 17 -14.35 12.00 18.61
C ARG A 17 -14.77 11.01 19.68
N SER A 18 -14.07 9.87 19.77
CA SER A 18 -14.31 8.88 20.84
C SER A 18 -13.19 8.91 21.88
N PRO A 19 -13.43 9.46 23.09
CA PRO A 19 -12.43 9.45 24.16
C PRO A 19 -11.96 8.03 24.52
N ARG A 20 -12.83 7.02 24.35
CA ARG A 20 -12.48 5.61 24.60
C ARG A 20 -11.40 5.12 23.63
N VAL A 21 -11.53 5.43 22.33
CA VAL A 21 -10.54 5.03 21.31
C VAL A 21 -9.23 5.81 21.50
N LEU A 22 -9.29 7.09 21.88
CA LEU A 22 -8.09 7.87 22.20
C LEU A 22 -7.33 7.32 23.43
N ARG A 23 -8.04 6.80 24.44
CA ARG A 23 -7.40 6.08 25.56
C ARG A 23 -6.69 4.81 25.11
N TRP A 24 -7.15 4.15 24.05
CA TRP A 24 -6.41 3.01 23.48
C TRP A 24 -5.14 3.45 22.78
N SER A 25 -5.14 4.58 22.08
CA SER A 25 -3.91 5.17 21.55
C SER A 25 -2.87 5.42 22.66
N LEU A 26 -3.31 5.82 23.86
CA LEU A 26 -2.44 5.94 25.03
C LEU A 26 -1.89 4.60 25.54
N GLY A 27 -2.71 3.55 25.57
CA GLY A 27 -2.20 2.20 25.90
C GLY A 27 -1.15 1.73 24.89
N TRP A 28 -1.44 1.90 23.60
CA TRP A 28 -0.54 1.46 22.53
C TRP A 28 0.75 2.30 22.42
N VAL A 29 0.72 3.59 22.75
CA VAL A 29 1.94 4.41 22.76
C VAL A 29 2.86 4.02 23.91
N LEU A 30 2.31 3.62 25.06
CA LEU A 30 3.10 3.09 26.18
C LEU A 30 3.73 1.76 25.82
N ILE A 31 2.95 0.84 25.22
CA ILE A 31 3.49 -0.43 24.71
C ILE A 31 4.60 -0.15 23.70
N TRP A 32 4.39 0.76 22.75
CA TRP A 32 5.42 1.15 21.78
C TRP A 32 6.69 1.65 22.45
N PHE A 33 6.58 2.54 23.44
CA PHE A 33 7.72 3.05 24.20
C PHE A 33 8.52 1.93 24.89
N VAL A 34 7.82 1.02 25.60
CA VAL A 34 8.47 -0.12 26.28
C VAL A 34 9.12 -1.07 25.28
N THR A 35 8.45 -1.34 24.15
CA THR A 35 9.00 -2.21 23.10
C THR A 35 10.24 -1.58 22.46
N LEU A 36 10.26 -0.25 22.33
CA LEU A 36 11.39 0.49 21.78
C LEU A 36 12.60 0.48 22.73
N LEU A 37 12.37 0.61 24.04
CA LEU A 37 13.43 0.43 25.05
C LEU A 37 14.02 -0.98 25.02
N ALA A 38 13.16 -2.00 24.94
CA ALA A 38 13.62 -3.38 24.81
C ALA A 38 14.42 -3.58 23.52
N LEU A 39 13.93 -3.06 22.38
CA LEU A 39 14.63 -3.14 21.10
C LEU A 39 15.99 -2.45 21.15
N MET A 40 16.10 -1.30 21.80
CA MET A 40 17.36 -0.59 22.00
C MET A 40 18.36 -1.44 22.80
N ALA A 41 17.93 -2.04 23.92
CA ALA A 41 18.77 -2.90 24.75
C ALA A 41 19.26 -4.14 23.97
N PHE A 42 18.37 -4.82 23.22
CA PHE A 42 18.76 -5.95 22.38
C PHE A 42 19.70 -5.54 21.24
N THR A 43 19.48 -4.36 20.63
CA THR A 43 20.37 -3.84 19.58
C THR A 43 21.75 -3.52 20.13
N LEU A 44 21.83 -2.94 21.33
CA LEU A 44 23.09 -2.65 22.00
C LEU A 44 23.84 -3.93 22.40
N SER A 45 23.12 -4.92 22.91
CA SER A 45 23.65 -6.27 23.21
C SER A 45 24.24 -6.93 21.96
N ASP A 46 23.57 -6.80 20.81
CA ASP A 46 24.03 -7.36 19.53
C ASP A 46 25.27 -6.63 18.98
N ILE A 47 25.31 -5.30 19.06
CA ILE A 47 26.43 -4.48 18.57
C ILE A 47 27.70 -4.66 19.42
N GLU A 48 27.56 -4.64 20.76
CA GLU A 48 28.69 -4.73 21.69
C GLU A 48 29.05 -6.18 22.06
N ALA A 49 28.28 -7.16 21.56
CA ALA A 49 28.42 -8.58 21.89
C ALA A 49 28.41 -8.88 23.40
N ILE A 50 27.65 -8.11 24.18
CA ILE A 50 27.47 -8.27 25.63
C ILE A 50 26.13 -8.90 25.96
N SER A 51 25.95 -9.36 27.21
CA SER A 51 24.66 -9.93 27.63
C SER A 51 23.53 -8.87 27.61
N PRO A 52 22.27 -9.25 27.32
CA PRO A 52 21.15 -8.31 27.34
C PRO A 52 20.95 -7.63 28.71
N PHE A 53 21.33 -8.29 29.81
CA PHE A 53 21.24 -7.72 31.16
C PHE A 53 22.32 -6.67 31.42
N GLU A 54 23.55 -6.87 30.92
CA GLU A 54 24.62 -5.87 30.98
C GLU A 54 24.30 -4.64 30.11
N SER A 55 23.60 -4.85 28.99
CA SER A 55 23.16 -3.75 28.11
C SER A 55 22.17 -2.78 28.77
N LEU A 56 21.59 -3.12 29.93
CA LEU A 56 20.68 -2.25 30.68
C LEU A 56 21.41 -1.22 31.55
N SER A 57 22.74 -1.26 31.62
CA SER A 57 23.50 -0.35 32.48
C SER A 57 23.46 1.10 31.94
N PRO A 58 23.18 2.12 32.78
CA PRO A 58 23.16 3.52 32.33
C PRO A 58 24.50 4.00 31.75
N SER A 59 25.62 3.41 32.20
CA SER A 59 26.96 3.69 31.70
C SER A 59 27.16 3.34 30.22
N THR A 60 26.41 2.36 29.70
CA THR A 60 26.50 1.95 28.28
C THR A 60 25.55 2.77 27.40
N TRP A 61 24.44 3.27 27.95
CA TRP A 61 23.42 3.96 27.17
C TRP A 61 23.87 5.33 26.70
N TRP A 62 24.52 6.11 27.56
CA TRP A 62 24.88 7.49 27.23
C TRP A 62 25.81 7.56 26.01
N PRO A 63 26.95 6.84 25.97
CA PRO A 63 27.84 6.85 24.80
C PRO A 63 27.14 6.34 23.54
N PHE A 64 26.32 5.28 23.67
CA PHE A 64 25.56 4.76 22.53
C PHE A 64 24.62 5.82 21.94
N LEU A 65 23.83 6.49 22.78
CA LEU A 65 22.84 7.49 22.34
C LEU A 65 23.48 8.76 21.77
N THR A 66 24.68 9.15 22.22
CA THR A 66 25.35 10.37 21.74
C THR A 66 26.24 10.11 20.52
N ASP A 67 27.02 9.04 20.56
CA ASP A 67 28.16 8.87 19.66
C ASP A 67 27.77 8.03 18.43
N SER A 68 26.90 7.03 18.62
CA SER A 68 26.41 6.18 17.53
C SER A 68 25.27 6.83 16.74
N TYR A 69 25.33 6.72 15.42
CA TYR A 69 24.21 7.09 14.55
C TYR A 69 22.94 6.30 14.89
N VAL A 70 23.08 4.99 15.10
CA VAL A 70 21.97 4.10 15.48
C VAL A 70 21.37 4.55 16.81
N GLY A 71 22.23 4.87 17.80
CA GLY A 71 21.78 5.36 19.09
C GLY A 71 21.06 6.71 19.01
N ARG A 72 21.51 7.66 18.18
CA ARG A 72 20.80 8.93 17.96
C ARG A 72 19.41 8.73 17.35
N VAL A 73 19.24 7.76 16.45
CA VAL A 73 17.92 7.40 15.90
C VAL A 73 17.03 6.78 16.99
N PHE A 74 17.56 5.94 17.88
CA PHE A 74 16.81 5.47 19.06
C PHE A 74 16.45 6.60 20.02
N ALA A 75 17.37 7.54 20.29
CA ALA A 75 17.13 8.70 21.13
C ALA A 75 15.95 9.54 20.60
N TYR A 76 15.98 9.85 19.29
CA TYR A 76 14.88 10.54 18.60
C TYR A 76 13.56 9.79 18.79
N GLN A 77 13.54 8.48 18.52
CA GLN A 77 12.32 7.68 18.64
C GLN A 77 11.79 7.68 20.07
N LEU A 78 12.63 7.47 21.08
CA LEU A 78 12.21 7.44 22.50
C LEU A 78 11.60 8.78 22.93
N ILE A 79 12.30 9.88 22.65
CA ILE A 79 11.83 11.24 22.98
C ILE A 79 10.51 11.51 22.26
N ALA A 80 10.44 11.23 20.97
CA ALA A 80 9.27 11.58 20.17
C ALA A 80 8.05 10.67 20.46
N VAL A 81 8.24 9.38 20.80
CA VAL A 81 7.15 8.54 21.34
C VAL A 81 6.67 9.07 22.70
N ALA A 82 7.58 9.51 23.58
CA ALA A 82 7.20 10.10 24.87
C ALA A 82 6.40 11.41 24.69
N VAL A 83 6.86 12.31 23.81
CA VAL A 83 6.13 13.53 23.45
C VAL A 83 4.78 13.20 22.84
N LEU A 84 4.70 12.20 21.96
CA LEU A 84 3.44 11.72 21.39
C LEU A 84 2.48 11.27 22.50
N GLY A 85 2.97 10.53 23.50
CA GLY A 85 2.17 10.18 24.69
C GLY A 85 1.63 11.40 25.42
N GLY A 86 2.46 12.42 25.63
CA GLY A 86 2.04 13.71 26.19
C GLY A 86 0.96 14.40 25.35
N LEU A 87 1.14 14.48 24.02
CA LEU A 87 0.15 15.07 23.11
C LEU A 87 -1.17 14.31 23.14
N LEU A 88 -1.13 12.97 23.19
CA LEU A 88 -2.33 12.13 23.30
C LEU A 88 -3.05 12.32 24.64
N LEU A 89 -2.33 12.53 25.75
CA LEU A 89 -2.91 12.84 27.05
C LEU A 89 -3.64 14.18 27.02
N VAL A 90 -3.01 15.20 26.44
CA VAL A 90 -3.64 16.51 26.26
C VAL A 90 -4.83 16.40 25.32
N LEU A 91 -4.73 15.66 24.21
CA LEU A 91 -5.81 15.48 23.23
C LEU A 91 -7.04 14.80 23.83
N ASN A 92 -6.83 13.83 24.73
CA ASN A 92 -7.89 13.14 25.45
C ASN A 92 -8.62 14.05 26.47
N ARG A 93 -7.96 15.13 26.94
CA ARG A 93 -8.56 16.14 27.84
C ARG A 93 -9.12 17.35 27.09
N ARG A 94 -8.43 17.80 26.04
CA ARG A 94 -8.69 19.00 25.24
C ARG A 94 -8.65 18.63 23.76
N ALA A 95 -9.82 18.35 23.22
CA ALA A 95 -9.95 17.83 21.88
C ALA A 95 -9.91 18.95 20.83
N THR A 96 -8.71 19.34 20.39
CA THR A 96 -8.53 20.28 19.26
C THR A 96 -8.08 19.54 18.00
N ARG A 97 -8.46 20.06 16.83
CA ARG A 97 -8.09 19.44 15.55
C ARG A 97 -6.61 19.64 15.22
N SER A 98 -6.05 20.78 15.63
CA SER A 98 -4.61 21.07 15.51
C SER A 98 -3.77 20.06 16.27
N LEU A 99 -4.13 19.75 17.52
CA LEU A 99 -3.39 18.80 18.35
C LEU A 99 -3.45 17.38 17.79
N ALA A 100 -4.59 16.97 17.23
CA ALA A 100 -4.70 15.69 16.55
C ALA A 100 -3.78 15.59 15.32
N TRP A 101 -3.66 16.67 14.53
CA TRP A 101 -2.72 16.74 13.41
C TRP A 101 -1.27 16.71 13.88
N MET A 102 -0.91 17.47 14.92
CA MET A 102 0.44 17.45 15.50
C MET A 102 0.82 16.04 15.99
N ALA A 103 -0.09 15.37 16.71
CA ALA A 103 0.12 14.00 17.17
C ALA A 103 0.24 13.02 16.00
N LEU A 104 -0.52 13.21 14.91
CA LEU A 104 -0.43 12.36 13.73
C LEU A 104 0.91 12.56 12.99
N ILE A 105 1.32 13.80 12.77
CA ILE A 105 2.60 14.12 12.10
C ILE A 105 3.77 13.56 12.90
N LEU A 106 3.79 13.77 14.22
CA LEU A 106 4.82 13.21 15.10
C LEU A 106 4.75 11.67 15.12
N GLY A 107 3.56 11.09 15.19
CA GLY A 107 3.39 9.64 15.15
C GLY A 107 3.94 9.03 13.87
N LEU A 108 3.66 9.64 12.72
CA LEU A 108 4.17 9.20 11.42
C LEU A 108 5.69 9.39 11.30
N SER A 109 6.25 10.50 11.81
CA SER A 109 7.69 10.73 11.75
C SER A 109 8.47 9.68 12.56
N VAL A 110 7.99 9.34 13.75
CA VAL A 110 8.61 8.31 14.59
C VAL A 110 8.38 6.90 14.03
N CYS A 111 7.25 6.68 13.37
CA CYS A 111 6.96 5.44 12.66
C CYS A 111 7.94 5.16 11.53
N ALA A 112 8.37 6.22 10.84
CA ALA A 112 9.30 6.13 9.72
C ALA A 112 10.76 6.03 10.16
N ALA A 113 11.08 6.39 11.41
CA ALA A 113 12.45 6.44 11.93
C ALA A 113 13.24 5.12 11.80
N PRO A 114 12.67 3.91 11.99
CA PRO A 114 13.43 2.68 11.75
C PRO A 114 13.95 2.54 10.32
N ALA A 115 13.32 3.19 9.34
CA ALA A 115 13.81 3.17 7.96
C ALA A 115 15.16 3.88 7.79
N LEU A 116 15.55 4.73 8.75
CA LEU A 116 16.86 5.37 8.81
C LEU A 116 17.97 4.38 9.24
N LEU A 117 17.61 3.25 9.87
CA LEU A 117 18.57 2.25 10.34
C LEU A 117 18.99 1.24 9.27
N GLY A 118 18.35 1.23 8.09
CA GLY A 118 18.71 0.33 6.99
C GLY A 118 20.08 0.69 6.40
N HIS A 119 20.99 -0.29 6.34
CA HIS A 119 22.37 -0.10 5.89
C HIS A 119 22.52 0.56 4.49
N GLY A 120 23.29 1.64 4.43
CA GLY A 120 23.93 2.17 3.22
C GLY A 120 23.87 3.70 3.10
N GLY A 121 24.99 4.32 2.69
CA GLY A 121 25.30 5.75 2.87
C GLY A 121 24.43 6.76 2.11
N PHE A 122 24.92 8.00 1.97
CA PHE A 122 24.19 9.13 1.37
C PHE A 122 24.12 9.09 -0.17
N SER A 123 23.85 7.93 -0.80
CA SER A 123 23.57 7.87 -2.24
C SER A 123 22.08 8.08 -2.52
N ASN A 124 21.74 8.52 -3.74
CA ASN A 124 20.35 8.79 -4.14
C ASN A 124 19.43 7.55 -4.02
N GLU A 125 20.00 6.34 -4.14
CA GLU A 125 19.32 5.05 -4.00
C GLU A 125 18.89 4.79 -2.54
N HIS A 126 19.74 5.16 -1.58
CA HIS A 126 19.45 4.97 -0.15
C HIS A 126 18.30 5.85 0.35
N VAL A 127 18.21 7.10 -0.12
CA VAL A 127 17.13 8.02 0.26
C VAL A 127 15.76 7.49 -0.20
N ALA A 128 15.67 6.92 -1.42
CA ALA A 128 14.42 6.34 -1.93
C ALA A 128 13.98 5.12 -1.12
N MET A 129 14.91 4.24 -0.77
CA MET A 129 14.64 3.05 0.04
C MET A 129 14.16 3.43 1.44
N THR A 130 14.82 4.40 2.08
CA THR A 130 14.45 4.90 3.40
C THR A 130 13.06 5.54 3.40
N ILE A 131 12.76 6.42 2.44
CA ILE A 131 11.44 7.07 2.37
C ILE A 131 10.34 6.04 2.06
N SER A 132 10.57 5.16 1.08
CA SER A 132 9.61 4.11 0.70
C SER A 132 9.32 3.17 1.88
N LEU A 133 10.35 2.75 2.62
CA LEU A 133 10.18 1.92 3.80
C LEU A 133 9.45 2.67 4.92
N GLY A 134 9.74 3.96 5.13
CA GLY A 134 8.99 4.79 6.08
C GLY A 134 7.50 4.87 5.76
N ILE A 135 7.16 5.08 4.48
CA ILE A 135 5.78 5.07 3.97
C ILE A 135 5.14 3.69 4.16
N HIS A 136 5.88 2.61 3.87
CA HIS A 136 5.40 1.23 4.05
C HIS A 136 5.01 0.96 5.51
N ILE A 137 5.89 1.31 6.46
CA ILE A 137 5.63 1.10 7.90
C ILE A 137 4.44 1.95 8.35
N ALA A 138 4.32 3.19 7.87
CA ALA A 138 3.17 4.05 8.15
C ALA A 138 1.85 3.43 7.66
N ALA A 139 1.82 2.92 6.42
CA ALA A 139 0.65 2.27 5.83
C ALA A 139 0.24 1.00 6.60
N VAL A 140 1.18 0.13 6.97
CA VAL A 140 0.89 -1.04 7.83
C VAL A 140 0.34 -0.57 9.18
N SER A 141 0.95 0.45 9.80
CA SER A 141 0.54 0.94 11.12
C SER A 141 -0.87 1.53 11.13
N LEU A 142 -1.25 2.23 10.06
CA LEU A 142 -2.61 2.74 9.85
C LEU A 142 -3.61 1.60 9.66
N TRP A 143 -3.27 0.63 8.81
CA TRP A 143 -4.18 -0.48 8.47
C TRP A 143 -4.43 -1.38 9.67
N VAL A 144 -3.37 -1.92 10.28
CA VAL A 144 -3.48 -2.86 11.41
C VAL A 144 -4.08 -2.15 12.63
N GLY A 145 -3.64 -0.92 12.93
CA GLY A 145 -4.17 -0.15 14.05
C GLY A 145 -5.65 0.21 13.89
N GLY A 146 -6.08 0.59 12.68
CA GLY A 146 -7.49 0.86 12.42
C GLY A 146 -8.36 -0.39 12.41
N LEU A 147 -7.84 -1.53 11.92
CA LEU A 147 -8.55 -2.81 11.94
C LEU A 147 -8.80 -3.26 13.38
N ALA A 148 -7.81 -3.10 14.26
CA ALA A 148 -7.94 -3.40 15.69
C ALA A 148 -9.07 -2.57 16.35
N VAL A 149 -9.20 -1.28 16.00
CA VAL A 149 -10.31 -0.45 16.52
C VAL A 149 -11.66 -0.91 15.95
N CYS A 150 -11.74 -1.23 14.66
CA CYS A 150 -12.98 -1.72 14.05
C CYS A 150 -13.44 -3.04 14.69
N LEU A 151 -12.51 -3.98 14.90
CA LEU A 151 -12.75 -5.25 15.58
C LEU A 151 -13.27 -5.04 17.00
N ALA A 152 -12.61 -4.18 17.76
CA ALA A 152 -13.05 -3.92 19.10
C ALA A 152 -14.42 -3.19 19.10
N ALA A 153 -14.68 -2.27 18.16
CA ALA A 153 -15.97 -1.58 18.03
C ALA A 153 -17.13 -2.54 17.80
N LEU A 154 -16.92 -3.62 17.04
CA LEU A 154 -17.93 -4.68 16.88
C LEU A 154 -18.33 -5.30 18.23
N VAL A 155 -17.41 -5.38 19.20
CA VAL A 155 -17.66 -5.92 20.53
C VAL A 155 -18.31 -4.90 21.46
N PHE A 156 -17.76 -3.68 21.55
CA PHE A 156 -18.19 -2.71 22.58
C PHE A 156 -19.26 -1.71 22.11
N ASN A 157 -19.42 -1.46 20.81
CA ASN A 157 -20.42 -0.53 20.27
C ASN A 157 -20.71 -0.81 18.78
N ARG A 158 -21.73 -1.65 18.52
CA ARG A 158 -22.10 -2.06 17.15
C ARG A 158 -22.50 -0.89 16.25
N SER A 159 -23.19 0.11 16.77
CA SER A 159 -23.59 1.31 16.01
C SER A 159 -22.38 2.15 15.56
N LEU A 160 -21.36 2.24 16.42
CA LEU A 160 -20.09 2.84 16.03
C LEU A 160 -19.42 2.03 14.92
N ALA A 161 -19.42 0.70 15.03
CA ALA A 161 -18.81 -0.18 14.04
C ALA A 161 -19.47 -0.03 12.66
N THR A 162 -20.81 0.00 12.57
CA THR A 162 -21.53 0.16 11.29
C THR A 162 -21.19 1.47 10.59
N THR A 163 -21.01 2.56 11.36
CA THR A 163 -20.64 3.87 10.80
C THR A 163 -19.15 3.95 10.43
N LEU A 164 -18.28 3.31 11.21
CA LEU A 164 -16.83 3.37 11.04
C LEU A 164 -16.34 2.48 9.89
N MET A 165 -16.93 1.29 9.72
CA MET A 165 -16.42 0.25 8.84
C MET A 165 -16.34 0.67 7.36
N PRO A 166 -17.31 1.41 6.78
CA PRO A 166 -17.19 1.92 5.41
C PRO A 166 -16.01 2.89 5.22
N ARG A 167 -15.76 3.75 6.21
CA ARG A 167 -14.68 4.76 6.18
C ARG A 167 -13.31 4.12 6.34
N PHE A 168 -13.22 3.20 7.31
CA PHE A 168 -12.02 2.41 7.51
C PHE A 168 -11.71 1.55 6.27
N SER A 169 -12.72 0.94 5.63
CA SER A 169 -12.53 0.15 4.41
C SER A 169 -11.91 0.97 3.26
N LEU A 170 -12.24 2.26 3.15
CA LEU A 170 -11.60 3.15 2.17
C LEU A 170 -10.13 3.42 2.53
N MET A 171 -9.85 3.73 3.79
CA MET A 171 -8.46 3.92 4.26
C MET A 171 -7.62 2.65 4.09
N ALA A 172 -8.18 1.48 4.42
CA ALA A 172 -7.54 0.18 4.26
C ALA A 172 -7.22 -0.12 2.80
N LEU A 173 -8.11 0.22 1.87
CA LEU A 173 -7.83 0.08 0.43
C LEU A 173 -6.62 0.92 0.01
N TRP A 174 -6.53 2.18 0.46
CA TRP A 174 -5.35 3.01 0.19
C TRP A 174 -4.08 2.46 0.83
N CYS A 175 -4.17 1.92 2.05
CA CYS A 175 -3.04 1.25 2.69
C CYS A 175 -2.57 0.04 1.86
N VAL A 176 -3.47 -0.78 1.35
CA VAL A 176 -3.15 -1.92 0.47
C VAL A 176 -2.39 -1.46 -0.77
N VAL A 177 -2.87 -0.42 -1.45
CA VAL A 177 -2.23 0.13 -2.66
C VAL A 177 -0.81 0.60 -2.33
N VAL A 178 -0.67 1.43 -1.29
CA VAL A 178 0.64 1.94 -0.86
C VAL A 178 1.58 0.81 -0.47
N LEU A 179 1.10 -0.24 0.20
CA LEU A 179 1.92 -1.40 0.58
C LEU A 179 2.35 -2.25 -0.61
N ALA A 180 1.47 -2.43 -1.59
CA ALA A 180 1.79 -3.12 -2.83
C ALA A 180 2.87 -2.35 -3.60
N GLU A 181 2.70 -1.04 -3.77
CA GLU A 181 3.64 -0.16 -4.49
C GLU A 181 5.00 -0.10 -3.79
N THR A 182 5.01 0.27 -2.51
CA THR A 182 6.26 0.35 -1.74
C THR A 182 6.92 -1.01 -1.58
N GLY A 183 6.15 -2.10 -1.49
CA GLY A 183 6.68 -3.46 -1.47
C GLY A 183 7.34 -3.84 -2.79
N LEU A 184 6.71 -3.52 -3.92
CA LEU A 184 7.26 -3.76 -5.25
C LEU A 184 8.53 -2.94 -5.49
N LEU A 185 8.53 -1.65 -5.11
CA LEU A 185 9.71 -0.79 -5.17
C LEU A 185 10.86 -1.35 -4.30
N ASN A 186 10.55 -1.77 -3.07
CA ASN A 186 11.57 -2.34 -2.18
C ASN A 186 12.12 -3.69 -2.68
N ALA A 187 11.32 -4.46 -3.43
CA ALA A 187 11.72 -5.72 -4.04
C ALA A 187 12.54 -5.50 -5.33
N SER A 188 12.13 -4.57 -6.19
CA SER A 188 12.83 -4.27 -7.45
C SER A 188 14.24 -3.73 -7.20
N LEU A 189 14.42 -2.97 -6.13
CA LEU A 189 15.74 -2.46 -5.72
C LEU A 189 16.66 -3.55 -5.15
N ARG A 190 16.16 -4.75 -4.86
CA ARG A 190 16.93 -5.81 -4.16
C ARG A 190 17.02 -7.13 -4.94
N VAL A 191 16.16 -7.36 -5.93
CA VAL A 191 16.14 -8.60 -6.73
C VAL A 191 16.61 -8.29 -8.16
N GLY A 192 17.84 -8.69 -8.47
CA GLY A 192 18.48 -8.39 -9.77
C GLY A 192 18.01 -9.23 -10.95
N SER A 193 17.29 -10.33 -10.76
CA SER A 193 16.76 -11.16 -11.85
C SER A 193 15.46 -11.88 -11.48
N ALA A 194 14.62 -12.20 -12.48
CA ALA A 194 13.39 -12.95 -12.26
C ALA A 194 13.64 -14.37 -11.68
N SER A 195 14.76 -15.01 -12.04
CA SER A 195 15.13 -16.32 -11.53
C SER A 195 15.42 -16.30 -10.02
N SER A 196 15.91 -15.17 -9.51
CA SER A 196 16.23 -14.96 -8.09
C SER A 196 15.00 -14.99 -7.20
N PHE A 197 13.78 -14.80 -7.72
CA PHE A 197 12.55 -14.93 -6.93
C PHE A 197 12.31 -16.35 -6.39
N VAL A 198 12.78 -17.37 -7.11
CA VAL A 198 12.54 -18.77 -6.75
C VAL A 198 13.82 -19.45 -6.26
N SER A 199 14.98 -19.02 -6.76
CA SER A 199 16.27 -19.62 -6.37
C SER A 199 16.86 -19.07 -5.09
N SER A 200 16.42 -17.90 -4.61
CA SER A 200 16.94 -17.28 -3.38
C SER A 200 15.95 -17.31 -2.22
N MET A 201 16.48 -17.41 -0.99
CA MET A 201 15.69 -17.29 0.24
C MET A 201 14.99 -15.91 0.29
N TYR A 202 15.68 -14.85 -0.13
CA TYR A 202 15.12 -13.50 -0.16
C TYR A 202 13.92 -13.39 -1.10
N GLY A 203 14.07 -13.88 -2.34
CA GLY A 203 13.03 -13.88 -3.36
C GLY A 203 11.80 -14.70 -2.98
N SER A 204 12.01 -15.90 -2.40
CA SER A 204 10.91 -16.76 -1.96
C SER A 204 10.10 -16.12 -0.83
N LEU A 205 10.74 -15.43 0.11
CA LEU A 205 10.03 -14.67 1.15
C LEU A 205 9.23 -13.48 0.59
N ILE A 206 9.70 -12.84 -0.49
CA ILE A 206 8.90 -11.82 -1.20
C ILE A 206 7.65 -12.45 -1.82
N LEU A 207 7.78 -13.63 -2.45
CA LEU A 207 6.62 -14.35 -3.01
C LEU A 207 5.62 -14.72 -1.91
N VAL A 208 6.08 -15.18 -0.75
CA VAL A 208 5.22 -15.43 0.41
C VAL A 208 4.47 -14.16 0.82
N LYS A 209 5.13 -12.99 0.87
CA LYS A 209 4.46 -11.72 1.16
C LYS A 209 3.41 -11.35 0.11
N ALA A 210 3.71 -11.56 -1.18
CA ALA A 210 2.76 -11.30 -2.26
C ALA A 210 1.51 -12.19 -2.13
N VAL A 211 1.70 -13.48 -1.83
CA VAL A 211 0.60 -14.41 -1.56
C VAL A 211 -0.22 -13.96 -0.35
N LEU A 212 0.42 -13.64 0.79
CA LEU A 212 -0.26 -13.16 1.99
C LEU A 212 -1.06 -11.87 1.74
N LEU A 213 -0.50 -10.93 0.96
CA LEU A 213 -1.21 -9.72 0.56
C LEU A 213 -2.41 -10.05 -0.33
N GLY A 214 -2.28 -10.97 -1.28
CA GLY A 214 -3.38 -11.45 -2.11
C GLY A 214 -4.53 -12.03 -1.27
N TRP A 215 -4.21 -12.85 -0.26
CA TRP A 215 -5.18 -13.35 0.70
C TRP A 215 -5.84 -12.23 1.50
N LEU A 216 -5.08 -11.27 2.02
CA LEU A 216 -5.63 -10.11 2.74
C LEU A 216 -6.60 -9.29 1.87
N ILE A 217 -6.26 -9.05 0.60
CA ILE A 217 -7.15 -8.35 -0.33
C ILE A 217 -8.42 -9.17 -0.58
N TRP A 218 -8.28 -10.48 -0.73
CA TRP A 218 -9.42 -11.37 -0.90
C TRP A 218 -10.36 -11.33 0.31
N PHE A 219 -9.84 -11.44 1.53
CA PHE A 219 -10.65 -11.35 2.75
C PHE A 219 -11.30 -9.97 2.91
N GLY A 220 -10.54 -8.89 2.70
CA GLY A 220 -11.08 -7.53 2.78
C GLY A 220 -12.15 -7.26 1.72
N TRP A 221 -12.06 -7.91 0.56
CA TRP A 221 -13.11 -7.89 -0.44
C TRP A 221 -14.37 -8.62 0.03
N GLN A 222 -14.23 -9.87 0.50
CA GLN A 222 -15.35 -10.66 1.02
C GLN A 222 -16.04 -9.98 2.20
N GLN A 223 -15.26 -9.38 3.10
CA GLN A 223 -15.79 -8.62 4.21
C GLN A 223 -16.57 -7.41 3.70
N ARG A 224 -16.04 -6.67 2.72
CA ARG A 224 -16.74 -5.51 2.16
C ARG A 224 -18.04 -5.90 1.44
N THR A 225 -18.03 -6.96 0.63
CA THR A 225 -19.24 -7.37 -0.12
C THR A 225 -20.32 -7.89 0.82
N LYS A 226 -19.97 -8.75 1.78
CA LYS A 226 -20.93 -9.32 2.72
C LYS A 226 -21.39 -8.31 3.78
N ALA A 227 -20.47 -7.54 4.35
CA ALA A 227 -20.82 -6.54 5.37
C ALA A 227 -21.63 -5.37 4.79
N LEU A 228 -21.38 -4.93 3.54
CA LEU A 228 -22.18 -3.85 2.93
C LEU A 228 -23.53 -4.34 2.39
N ALA A 229 -23.64 -5.58 1.91
CA ALA A 229 -24.90 -6.11 1.37
C ALA A 229 -25.97 -6.37 2.44
N GLN A 230 -25.58 -6.46 3.71
CA GLN A 230 -26.45 -7.00 4.78
C GLN A 230 -26.55 -6.08 6.00
N VAL A 231 -26.06 -4.83 5.94
CA VAL A 231 -26.40 -3.78 6.93
C VAL A 231 -27.91 -3.47 6.93
N THR A 232 -28.65 -3.95 5.93
CA THR A 232 -30.10 -3.86 5.78
C THR A 232 -30.88 -5.03 6.39
N GLU A 233 -30.25 -6.18 6.69
CA GLU A 233 -30.93 -7.35 7.27
C GLU A 233 -30.35 -7.69 8.65
N THR A 234 -31.22 -7.85 9.62
CA THR A 234 -30.97 -7.96 11.07
C THR A 234 -30.17 -9.20 11.53
N SER A 235 -29.48 -9.92 10.65
CA SER A 235 -29.03 -11.30 10.93
C SER A 235 -27.53 -11.62 10.71
N ILE A 236 -26.63 -10.66 10.44
CA ILE A 236 -25.20 -11.00 10.60
C ILE A 236 -24.85 -11.07 12.08
N THR A 237 -24.52 -12.28 12.53
CA THR A 237 -23.93 -12.50 13.85
C THR A 237 -22.58 -11.78 13.91
N THR A 238 -22.41 -10.85 14.85
CA THR A 238 -21.13 -10.15 15.12
C THR A 238 -19.92 -11.09 15.18
N ALA A 239 -20.15 -12.34 15.56
CA ALA A 239 -19.18 -13.45 15.56
C ALA A 239 -18.58 -13.76 14.17
N PHE A 240 -19.35 -13.63 13.09
CA PHE A 240 -18.86 -13.89 11.74
C PHE A 240 -17.87 -12.80 11.30
N ILE A 241 -18.24 -11.52 11.46
CA ILE A 241 -17.38 -10.39 11.09
C ILE A 241 -16.12 -10.36 11.97
N SER A 242 -16.25 -10.63 13.27
CA SER A 242 -15.10 -10.64 14.18
C SER A 242 -14.13 -11.80 13.87
N ARG A 243 -14.63 -12.98 13.47
CA ARG A 243 -13.78 -14.11 13.07
C ARG A 243 -13.00 -13.82 11.79
N TYR A 244 -13.64 -13.19 10.79
CA TYR A 244 -12.96 -12.79 9.55
C TYR A 244 -11.89 -11.73 9.78
N ALA A 245 -12.22 -10.66 10.49
CA ALA A 245 -11.24 -9.62 10.78
C ALA A 245 -10.15 -10.09 11.77
N GLY A 246 -10.45 -11.07 12.64
CA GLY A 246 -9.45 -11.78 13.43
C GLY A 246 -8.49 -12.60 12.55
N PHE A 247 -9.00 -13.25 11.49
CA PHE A 247 -8.17 -13.94 10.51
C PHE A 247 -7.29 -12.97 9.70
N GLU A 248 -7.83 -11.81 9.30
CA GLU A 248 -7.03 -10.74 8.69
C GLU A 248 -5.89 -10.28 9.61
N MET A 249 -6.15 -10.09 10.91
CA MET A 249 -5.11 -9.75 11.88
C MET A 249 -4.02 -10.83 11.97
N LEU A 250 -4.38 -12.11 11.91
CA LEU A 250 -3.41 -13.22 11.90
C LEU A 250 -2.56 -13.22 10.62
N LEU A 251 -3.18 -13.01 9.46
CA LEU A 251 -2.46 -12.90 8.19
C LEU A 251 -1.54 -11.68 8.15
N MET A 252 -1.98 -10.54 8.69
CA MET A 252 -1.12 -9.36 8.85
C MET A 252 0.06 -9.65 9.77
N ALA A 253 -0.17 -10.33 10.90
CA ALA A 253 0.90 -10.72 11.82
C ALA A 253 1.91 -11.65 11.13
N ALA A 254 1.44 -12.62 10.33
CA ALA A 254 2.31 -13.48 9.52
C ALA A 254 3.12 -12.69 8.49
N ALA A 255 2.49 -11.76 7.76
CA ALA A 255 3.17 -10.90 6.79
C ALA A 255 4.22 -9.99 7.43
N ILE A 256 3.93 -9.46 8.63
CA ILE A 256 4.88 -8.69 9.44
C ILE A 256 6.04 -9.58 9.90
N ALA A 257 5.78 -10.80 10.38
CA ALA A 257 6.83 -11.74 10.79
C ALA A 257 7.79 -12.06 9.63
N VAL A 258 7.23 -12.38 8.45
CA VAL A 258 8.03 -12.58 7.23
C VAL A 258 8.85 -11.33 6.87
N SER A 259 8.28 -10.14 7.06
CA SER A 259 8.97 -8.87 6.81
C SER A 259 10.14 -8.63 7.78
N ILE A 260 9.98 -9.00 9.05
CA ILE A 260 11.04 -8.91 10.05
C ILE A 260 12.18 -9.88 9.69
N THR A 261 11.85 -11.10 9.26
CA THR A 261 12.84 -12.08 8.79
C THR A 261 13.59 -11.57 7.55
N LEU A 262 12.89 -10.99 6.57
CA LEU A 262 13.50 -10.33 5.40
C LEU A 262 14.47 -9.21 5.80
N SER A 263 14.16 -8.45 6.85
CA SER A 263 15.03 -7.40 7.35
C SER A 263 16.32 -7.92 8.01
N ARG A 264 16.35 -9.20 8.43
CA ARG A 264 17.48 -9.81 9.14
C ARG A 264 18.41 -10.63 8.24
N ILE A 265 17.89 -11.19 7.16
CA ILE A 265 18.68 -12.11 6.30
C ILE A 265 19.78 -11.37 5.53
N GLY A 266 19.71 -10.04 5.39
CA GLY A 266 20.76 -9.27 4.71
C GLY A 266 20.89 -9.63 3.23
N PHE A 267 21.63 -8.82 2.48
CA PHE A 267 21.75 -8.92 1.02
C PHE A 267 22.76 -10.00 0.62
N GLU A 268 22.34 -11.02 -0.14
CA GLU A 268 23.27 -11.84 -0.93
C GLU A 268 23.60 -11.08 -2.23
N SER A 269 24.81 -10.53 -2.27
CA SER A 269 25.54 -9.98 -3.43
C SER A 269 24.86 -10.11 -4.79
N ALA A 270 24.22 -9.03 -5.25
CA ALA A 270 23.96 -8.79 -6.66
C ALA A 270 24.21 -7.31 -6.99
N ILE A 271 25.44 -7.01 -7.41
CA ILE A 271 25.71 -5.83 -8.23
C ILE A 271 24.91 -6.04 -9.53
N ALA A 272 23.70 -5.51 -9.59
CA ALA A 272 22.93 -5.44 -10.81
C ALA A 272 22.70 -3.96 -11.08
N HIS A 273 23.05 -3.51 -12.29
CA HIS A 273 22.79 -2.15 -12.76
C HIS A 273 21.29 -1.84 -12.62
N VAL A 274 20.90 -1.10 -11.59
CA VAL A 274 19.50 -0.72 -11.34
C VAL A 274 19.21 0.58 -12.08
N GLY A 275 18.58 0.47 -13.26
CA GLY A 275 18.03 1.59 -14.02
C GLY A 275 16.54 1.39 -14.31
N ALA A 276 15.71 2.35 -13.87
CA ALA A 276 14.28 2.56 -14.15
C ALA A 276 13.27 1.43 -13.84
N PHE A 277 11.98 1.79 -13.93
CA PHE A 277 10.85 0.85 -13.81
C PHE A 277 10.98 -0.30 -14.81
N THR A 278 10.78 -1.53 -14.36
CA THR A 278 10.71 -2.66 -15.29
C THR A 278 9.37 -2.62 -16.06
N PRO A 279 9.34 -2.89 -17.38
CA PRO A 279 8.10 -2.91 -18.17
C PRO A 279 7.00 -3.82 -17.57
N ILE A 280 7.42 -4.89 -16.90
CA ILE A 280 6.52 -5.81 -16.18
C ILE A 280 5.84 -5.11 -15.00
N ALA A 281 6.55 -4.27 -14.23
CA ALA A 281 5.96 -3.51 -13.14
C ALA A 281 4.90 -2.51 -13.66
N ILE A 282 5.16 -1.88 -14.80
CA ILE A 282 4.22 -0.96 -15.46
C ILE A 282 2.96 -1.71 -15.90
N LEU A 283 3.10 -2.87 -16.54
CA LEU A 283 1.99 -3.75 -16.91
C LEU A 283 1.13 -4.14 -15.69
N VAL A 284 1.77 -4.51 -14.59
CA VAL A 284 1.06 -4.90 -13.35
C VAL A 284 0.32 -3.70 -12.74
N LEU A 285 0.97 -2.54 -12.63
CA LEU A 285 0.40 -1.35 -11.98
C LEU A 285 -0.69 -0.67 -12.81
N CYS A 286 -0.52 -0.60 -14.14
CA CYS A 286 -1.44 0.11 -15.03
C CYS A 286 -2.64 -0.72 -15.46
N LEU A 287 -2.43 -2.02 -15.71
CA LEU A 287 -3.42 -2.87 -16.35
C LEU A 287 -3.90 -3.96 -15.39
N ALA A 288 -3.01 -4.82 -14.90
CA ALA A 288 -3.43 -6.00 -14.15
C ALA A 288 -4.12 -5.66 -12.81
N ALA A 289 -3.49 -4.84 -11.95
CA ALA A 289 -4.02 -4.52 -10.63
C ALA A 289 -5.34 -3.73 -10.68
N PRO A 290 -5.51 -2.71 -11.55
CA PRO A 290 -6.77 -1.98 -11.62
C PRO A 290 -7.92 -2.77 -12.23
N ILE A 291 -7.68 -3.54 -13.31
CA ILE A 291 -8.69 -4.43 -13.91
C ILE A 291 -9.16 -5.45 -12.87
N TRP A 292 -8.22 -6.07 -12.15
CA TRP A 292 -8.54 -7.08 -11.15
C TRP A 292 -9.40 -6.52 -10.01
N LEU A 293 -9.10 -5.31 -9.55
CA LEU A 293 -9.93 -4.65 -8.52
C LEU A 293 -11.33 -4.27 -9.02
N ASN A 294 -11.49 -3.92 -10.30
CA ASN A 294 -12.80 -3.62 -10.87
C ASN A 294 -13.65 -4.89 -11.06
N VAL A 295 -13.05 -5.98 -11.55
CA VAL A 295 -13.71 -7.31 -11.66
C VAL A 295 -14.22 -7.80 -10.31
N ILE A 296 -13.45 -7.54 -9.25
CA ILE A 296 -13.75 -8.01 -7.91
C ILE A 296 -14.88 -7.17 -7.27
N LYS A 297 -15.04 -5.86 -7.53
CA LYS A 297 -16.16 -5.08 -6.91
C LYS A 297 -17.08 -4.42 -7.94
N PRO A 298 -18.35 -4.84 -8.07
CA PRO A 298 -19.35 -4.01 -8.72
C PRO A 298 -19.70 -2.86 -7.77
N TRP A 299 -19.04 -1.72 -7.92
CA TRP A 299 -19.32 -0.49 -7.18
C TRP A 299 -20.67 0.12 -7.63
N LYS A 300 -21.79 -0.51 -7.29
CA LYS A 300 -23.13 -0.02 -7.67
C LYS A 300 -23.58 1.23 -6.88
N HIS A 301 -22.84 1.67 -5.87
CA HIS A 301 -23.38 2.63 -4.90
C HIS A 301 -23.18 4.12 -5.24
N ASN A 302 -22.53 4.48 -6.35
CA ASN A 302 -22.39 5.89 -6.76
C ASN A 302 -22.42 6.08 -8.29
N GLN A 303 -23.41 5.47 -8.96
CA GLN A 303 -23.57 5.52 -10.42
C GLN A 303 -23.62 6.96 -10.97
N THR A 304 -24.13 7.92 -10.21
CA THR A 304 -24.21 9.33 -10.60
C THR A 304 -22.84 10.00 -10.70
N GLN A 305 -21.91 9.75 -9.78
CA GLN A 305 -20.56 10.34 -9.81
C GLN A 305 -19.63 9.68 -10.85
N GLN A 306 -19.83 8.39 -11.14
CA GLN A 306 -19.02 7.66 -12.13
C GLN A 306 -19.57 7.75 -13.56
N SER A 307 -20.77 8.31 -13.75
CA SER A 307 -21.41 8.46 -15.05
C SER A 307 -20.57 9.25 -16.06
N PHE A 308 -19.88 10.31 -15.60
CA PHE A 308 -19.00 11.11 -16.45
C PHE A 308 -17.82 10.28 -16.99
N ILE A 309 -17.16 9.51 -16.13
CA ILE A 309 -15.97 8.70 -16.49
C ILE A 309 -16.33 7.60 -17.50
N ARG A 310 -17.50 6.99 -17.34
CA ARG A 310 -18.01 5.94 -18.24
C ARG A 310 -18.39 6.45 -19.63
N ASN A 311 -18.72 7.73 -19.75
CA ASN A 311 -19.15 8.30 -21.04
C ASN A 311 -17.98 8.69 -21.95
N TYR A 312 -16.76 8.77 -21.42
CA TYR A 312 -15.56 9.20 -22.15
C TYR A 312 -14.36 8.25 -21.97
N PRO A 313 -14.48 6.96 -22.36
CA PRO A 313 -13.38 5.99 -22.25
C PRO A 313 -12.18 6.32 -23.14
N GLU A 314 -12.35 7.13 -24.18
CA GLU A 314 -11.27 7.61 -25.03
C GLU A 314 -10.35 8.55 -24.23
N LEU A 315 -10.92 9.46 -23.44
CA LEU A 315 -10.17 10.37 -22.57
C LEU A 315 -9.40 9.59 -21.51
N ALA A 316 -10.01 8.57 -20.92
CA ALA A 316 -9.36 7.71 -19.93
C ALA A 316 -8.17 6.93 -20.53
N SER A 317 -8.29 6.53 -21.79
CA SER A 317 -7.22 5.85 -22.53
C SER A 317 -6.06 6.80 -22.83
N VAL A 318 -6.35 8.05 -23.18
CA VAL A 318 -5.31 9.09 -23.33
C VAL A 318 -4.62 9.37 -22.01
N VAL A 319 -5.36 9.50 -20.90
CA VAL A 319 -4.78 9.70 -19.56
C VAL A 319 -3.88 8.52 -19.17
N LEU A 320 -4.28 7.29 -19.47
CA LEU A 320 -3.47 6.09 -19.26
C LEU A 320 -2.17 6.13 -20.07
N VAL A 321 -2.25 6.40 -21.38
CA VAL A 321 -1.09 6.46 -22.28
C VAL A 321 -0.14 7.58 -21.86
N VAL A 322 -0.66 8.76 -21.53
CA VAL A 322 0.14 9.90 -21.06
C VAL A 322 0.80 9.58 -19.72
N ALA A 323 0.10 8.93 -18.78
CA ALA A 323 0.70 8.51 -17.52
C ALA A 323 1.84 7.50 -17.74
N VAL A 324 1.67 6.53 -18.65
CA VAL A 324 2.74 5.60 -19.03
C VAL A 324 3.94 6.34 -19.61
N ILE A 325 3.72 7.28 -20.53
CA ILE A 325 4.81 8.09 -21.12
C ILE A 325 5.52 8.94 -20.06
N GLU A 326 4.79 9.64 -19.18
CA GLU A 326 5.35 10.46 -18.10
C GLU A 326 6.21 9.65 -17.12
N VAL A 327 5.77 8.43 -16.80
CA VAL A 327 6.37 7.63 -15.72
C VAL A 327 7.45 6.69 -16.23
N CYS A 328 7.38 6.28 -17.49
CA CYS A 328 8.47 5.56 -18.14
C CYS A 328 9.54 6.55 -18.63
N GLY A 329 9.15 7.73 -19.10
CA GLY A 329 10.02 8.79 -19.63
C GLY A 329 10.37 9.85 -18.58
N VAL A 330 10.89 9.39 -17.44
CA VAL A 330 11.22 10.06 -16.16
C VAL A 330 12.05 11.36 -16.32
N ALA A 331 11.53 12.38 -17.00
CA ALA A 331 12.22 13.64 -17.30
C ALA A 331 11.50 14.89 -16.75
N ILE A 332 10.20 14.85 -16.43
CA ILE A 332 9.44 16.02 -15.94
C ILE A 332 9.23 15.94 -14.42
N THR A 333 8.58 14.88 -13.93
CA THR A 333 8.34 14.70 -12.49
C THR A 333 9.63 14.58 -11.68
N THR A 334 10.67 14.01 -12.27
CA THR A 334 12.00 13.86 -11.64
C THR A 334 12.92 15.03 -11.85
N SER A 335 12.77 15.81 -12.92
CA SER A 335 13.51 17.08 -13.05
C SER A 335 12.98 18.15 -12.10
N ILE A 336 11.67 18.14 -11.81
CA ILE A 336 11.04 19.12 -10.93
C ILE A 336 11.16 18.71 -9.46
N PHE A 337 10.91 17.44 -9.13
CA PHE A 337 10.82 16.97 -7.73
C PHE A 337 11.98 16.05 -7.31
N GLY A 338 12.93 15.78 -8.20
CA GLY A 338 13.96 14.79 -7.99
C GLY A 338 13.48 13.37 -8.30
N ILE A 339 14.43 12.48 -8.61
CA ILE A 339 14.15 11.10 -9.06
C ILE A 339 13.26 10.33 -8.08
N GLN A 340 13.47 10.50 -6.77
CA GLN A 340 12.71 9.77 -5.75
C GLN A 340 11.22 10.16 -5.70
N VAL A 341 10.94 11.45 -5.70
CA VAL A 341 9.57 11.96 -5.61
C VAL A 341 8.85 11.75 -6.93
N GLY A 342 9.55 11.86 -8.07
CA GLY A 342 8.95 11.58 -9.38
C GLY A 342 8.61 10.11 -9.59
N VAL A 343 9.43 9.16 -9.10
CA VAL A 343 9.09 7.71 -9.12
C VAL A 343 7.86 7.39 -8.27
N MET A 344 7.74 8.02 -7.08
CA MET A 344 6.59 7.86 -6.21
C MET A 344 5.31 8.44 -6.84
N ILE A 345 5.38 9.69 -7.32
CA ILE A 345 4.27 10.34 -8.02
C ILE A 345 3.90 9.52 -9.25
N GLY A 346 4.88 9.02 -10.00
CA GLY A 346 4.65 8.23 -11.19
C GLY A 346 3.95 6.91 -10.92
N SER A 347 4.35 6.17 -9.88
CA SER A 347 3.68 4.91 -9.50
C SER A 347 2.19 5.15 -9.18
N VAL A 348 1.91 6.19 -8.39
CA VAL A 348 0.55 6.58 -8.01
C VAL A 348 -0.25 7.05 -9.23
N LEU A 349 0.37 7.82 -10.14
CA LEU A 349 -0.26 8.26 -11.39
C LEU A 349 -0.59 7.09 -12.31
N LEU A 350 0.32 6.12 -12.47
CA LEU A 350 0.10 4.92 -13.27
C LEU A 350 -1.06 4.09 -12.73
N PHE A 351 -1.06 3.84 -11.42
CA PHE A 351 -2.13 3.09 -10.78
C PHE A 351 -3.47 3.81 -10.86
N ALA A 352 -3.49 5.12 -10.60
CA ALA A 352 -4.70 5.95 -10.69
C ALA A 352 -5.24 6.05 -12.13
N ALA A 353 -4.36 6.18 -13.12
CA ALA A 353 -4.74 6.22 -14.53
C ALA A 353 -5.27 4.87 -15.01
N GLY A 354 -4.63 3.77 -14.60
CA GLY A 354 -5.10 2.41 -14.84
C GLY A 354 -6.47 2.14 -14.22
N TRP A 355 -6.68 2.61 -12.99
CA TRP A 355 -7.98 2.56 -12.31
C TRP A 355 -9.05 3.36 -13.05
N PHE A 356 -8.74 4.60 -13.40
CA PHE A 356 -9.62 5.48 -14.16
C PHE A 356 -10.06 4.85 -15.49
N TRP A 357 -9.11 4.27 -16.22
CA TRP A 357 -9.35 3.55 -17.45
C TRP A 357 -10.22 2.30 -17.23
N SER A 358 -9.92 1.50 -16.20
CA SER A 358 -10.67 0.28 -15.89
C SER A 358 -12.16 0.53 -15.59
N ILE A 359 -12.52 1.67 -15.00
CA ILE A 359 -13.92 2.07 -14.78
C ILE A 359 -14.59 2.52 -16.09
N SER A 360 -13.83 3.18 -16.95
CA SER A 360 -14.37 3.76 -18.19
C SER A 360 -14.80 2.70 -19.21
N ILE A 361 -14.13 1.54 -19.22
CA ILE A 361 -14.44 0.41 -20.11
C ILE A 361 -15.73 -0.33 -19.75
N ASP A 362 -16.38 0.02 -18.62
CA ASP A 362 -17.73 -0.43 -18.29
C ASP A 362 -18.84 0.45 -18.93
N GLY A 363 -18.45 1.49 -19.67
CA GLY A 363 -19.36 2.46 -20.26
C GLY A 363 -19.89 2.13 -21.67
N PRO A 364 -20.85 2.91 -22.18
CA PRO A 364 -21.48 2.67 -23.49
C PRO A 364 -20.53 2.78 -24.68
N ARG A 365 -19.44 3.56 -24.56
CA ARG A 365 -18.43 3.77 -25.62
C ARG A 365 -17.16 2.92 -25.44
N ARG A 366 -17.22 1.87 -24.62
CA ARG A 366 -16.05 1.05 -24.21
C ARG A 366 -15.15 0.55 -25.34
N ARG A 367 -15.68 0.26 -26.54
CA ARG A 367 -14.90 -0.22 -27.69
C ARG A 367 -13.83 0.78 -28.14
N ALA A 368 -14.17 2.08 -28.17
CA ALA A 368 -13.24 3.12 -28.59
C ALA A 368 -12.06 3.26 -27.60
N GLY A 369 -12.33 3.14 -26.29
CA GLY A 369 -11.29 3.15 -25.27
C GLY A 369 -10.32 1.97 -25.36
N VAL A 370 -10.82 0.75 -25.57
CA VAL A 370 -9.95 -0.44 -25.69
C VAL A 370 -9.05 -0.34 -26.92
N VAL A 371 -9.57 0.07 -28.08
CA VAL A 371 -8.78 0.23 -29.32
C VAL A 371 -7.70 1.31 -29.15
N MET A 372 -8.04 2.44 -28.52
CA MET A 372 -7.08 3.50 -28.24
C MET A 372 -5.96 3.03 -27.29
N ALA A 373 -6.28 2.19 -26.30
CA ALA A 373 -5.28 1.62 -25.40
C ALA A 373 -4.37 0.59 -26.08
N MET A 374 -4.91 -0.27 -26.96
CA MET A 374 -4.13 -1.23 -27.77
C MET A 374 -3.11 -0.54 -28.68
N LEU A 375 -3.47 0.61 -29.25
CA LEU A 375 -2.56 1.36 -30.11
C LEU A 375 -1.56 2.21 -29.29
N GLY A 376 -2.05 2.85 -28.22
CA GLY A 376 -1.26 3.81 -27.47
C GLY A 376 -0.29 3.21 -26.46
N PHE A 377 -0.62 2.06 -25.85
CA PHE A 377 0.20 1.48 -24.77
C PHE A 377 1.54 0.89 -25.28
N PRO A 378 1.57 0.08 -26.38
CA PRO A 378 2.84 -0.37 -26.96
C PRO A 378 3.68 0.80 -27.48
N PHE A 379 3.04 1.79 -28.11
CA PHE A 379 3.70 3.01 -28.56
C PHE A 379 4.36 3.77 -27.39
N ALA A 380 3.66 3.92 -26.27
CA ALA A 380 4.19 4.56 -25.08
C ALA A 380 5.42 3.84 -24.51
N LEU A 381 5.40 2.51 -24.46
CA LEU A 381 6.53 1.71 -23.97
C LEU A 381 7.74 1.81 -24.91
N ILE A 382 7.53 1.70 -26.23
CA ILE A 382 8.61 1.80 -27.24
C ILE A 382 9.21 3.22 -27.26
N LEU A 383 8.34 4.24 -27.27
CA LEU A 383 8.76 5.64 -27.25
C LEU A 383 9.56 5.95 -25.99
N SER A 384 9.11 5.43 -24.84
CA SER A 384 9.81 5.65 -23.58
C SER A 384 11.18 4.96 -23.53
N ASP A 385 11.27 3.73 -24.03
CA ASP A 385 12.55 2.99 -24.10
C ASP A 385 13.56 3.74 -25.00
N ALA A 386 13.08 4.27 -26.12
CA ALA A 386 13.87 5.10 -27.02
C ALA A 386 14.30 6.46 -26.42
N ILE A 387 13.46 7.09 -25.59
CA ILE A 387 13.77 8.39 -24.96
C ILE A 387 14.71 8.23 -23.75
N ALA A 388 14.57 7.16 -22.98
CA ALA A 388 15.30 6.99 -21.71
C ALA A 388 16.75 6.50 -21.89
N ASP A 389 17.20 6.24 -23.13
CA ASP A 389 18.51 5.64 -23.47
C ASP A 389 18.84 4.40 -22.62
N ASN A 390 17.79 3.72 -22.18
CA ASN A 390 17.84 2.69 -21.15
C ASN A 390 17.80 1.34 -21.90
N SER A 391 18.85 0.53 -21.78
CA SER A 391 18.94 -0.76 -22.48
C SER A 391 18.04 -1.82 -21.82
N THR A 392 16.72 -1.58 -21.78
CA THR A 392 15.77 -2.59 -21.36
C THR A 392 15.94 -3.78 -22.29
N ASP A 393 16.06 -5.00 -21.74
CA ASP A 393 16.18 -6.19 -22.58
C ASP A 393 14.96 -6.25 -23.52
N TRP A 394 15.21 -6.14 -24.83
CA TRP A 394 14.16 -6.11 -25.86
C TRP A 394 13.21 -7.30 -25.75
N ARG A 395 13.67 -8.43 -25.20
CA ARG A 395 12.84 -9.61 -24.94
C ARG A 395 11.79 -9.35 -23.86
N ILE A 396 12.17 -8.64 -22.78
CA ILE A 396 11.26 -8.30 -21.68
C ILE A 396 10.23 -7.27 -22.15
N LEU A 397 10.66 -6.29 -22.95
CA LEU A 397 9.78 -5.32 -23.58
C LEU A 397 8.77 -6.01 -24.51
N ALA A 398 9.24 -6.91 -25.38
CA ALA A 398 8.40 -7.67 -26.29
C ALA A 398 7.38 -8.54 -25.55
N VAL A 399 7.79 -9.26 -24.50
CA VAL A 399 6.88 -10.06 -23.67
C VAL A 399 5.81 -9.18 -23.02
N THR A 400 6.19 -8.01 -22.51
CA THR A 400 5.25 -7.09 -21.86
C THR A 400 4.20 -6.58 -22.84
N ILE A 401 4.61 -6.19 -24.05
CA ILE A 401 3.71 -5.76 -25.13
C ILE A 401 2.77 -6.90 -25.54
N VAL A 402 3.31 -8.10 -25.76
CA VAL A 402 2.49 -9.26 -26.15
C VAL A 402 1.44 -9.59 -25.09
N VAL A 403 1.82 -9.54 -23.81
CA VAL A 403 0.89 -9.83 -22.71
C VAL A 403 -0.15 -8.72 -22.56
N SER A 404 0.20 -7.44 -22.70
CA SER A 404 -0.80 -6.36 -22.69
C SER A 404 -1.79 -6.48 -23.84
N GLU A 405 -1.30 -6.77 -25.05
CA GLU A 405 -2.16 -6.95 -26.22
C GLU A 405 -3.09 -8.15 -26.08
N ALA A 406 -2.61 -9.24 -25.49
CA ALA A 406 -3.45 -10.39 -25.18
C ALA A 406 -4.58 -10.04 -24.19
N ILE A 407 -4.29 -9.23 -23.17
CA ILE A 407 -5.29 -8.75 -22.21
C ILE A 407 -6.32 -7.87 -22.91
N PHE A 408 -5.89 -6.89 -23.71
CA PHE A 408 -6.81 -6.02 -24.43
C PHE A 408 -7.64 -6.77 -25.47
N ALA A 409 -7.05 -7.71 -26.20
CA ALA A 409 -7.76 -8.56 -27.16
C ALA A 409 -8.80 -9.44 -26.46
N ALA A 410 -8.49 -10.04 -25.31
CA ALA A 410 -9.46 -10.81 -24.54
C ALA A 410 -10.64 -9.94 -24.06
N LEU A 411 -10.36 -8.71 -23.63
CA LEU A 411 -11.39 -7.73 -23.29
C LEU A 411 -12.21 -7.31 -24.52
N PHE A 412 -11.59 -7.15 -25.68
CA PHE A 412 -12.29 -6.81 -26.92
C PHE A 412 -13.20 -7.95 -27.39
N ILE A 413 -12.70 -9.20 -27.38
CA ILE A 413 -13.43 -10.39 -27.81
C ILE A 413 -14.63 -10.64 -26.89
N SER A 414 -14.44 -10.61 -25.57
CA SER A 414 -15.54 -10.76 -24.60
C SER A 414 -16.64 -9.70 -24.75
N GLN A 415 -16.34 -8.54 -25.35
CA GLN A 415 -17.32 -7.50 -25.66
C GLN A 415 -18.08 -7.73 -26.97
N THR A 416 -17.52 -8.50 -27.90
CA THR A 416 -18.21 -8.86 -29.16
C THR A 416 -19.27 -9.94 -28.95
N THR A 417 -18.95 -10.96 -28.13
CA THR A 417 -19.86 -12.06 -27.80
C THR A 417 -21.04 -11.64 -26.91
N ALA A 418 -20.87 -10.64 -26.05
CA ALA A 418 -21.95 -10.10 -25.23
C ALA A 418 -23.03 -9.35 -26.04
N VAL A 419 -22.68 -8.81 -27.22
CA VAL A 419 -23.63 -8.09 -28.08
C VAL A 419 -24.40 -9.07 -28.98
N SER A 420 -23.75 -10.13 -29.48
CA SER A 420 -24.41 -11.17 -30.29
C SER A 420 -25.47 -11.93 -29.50
N ASN A 421 -25.20 -12.26 -28.23
CA ASN A 421 -26.16 -12.96 -27.38
C ASN A 421 -27.40 -12.11 -27.07
N ASN A 422 -27.29 -10.78 -26.97
CA ASN A 422 -28.45 -9.92 -26.75
C ASN A 422 -29.32 -9.69 -28.00
N SER A 423 -28.77 -9.87 -29.20
CA SER A 423 -29.55 -9.79 -30.45
C SER A 423 -30.32 -11.06 -30.78
N GLU A 424 -29.85 -12.23 -30.33
CA GLU A 424 -30.53 -13.53 -30.55
C GLU A 424 -31.81 -13.69 -29.71
N PHE A 425 -31.91 -13.03 -28.55
CA PHE A 425 -33.11 -13.03 -27.70
C PHE A 425 -34.18 -12.01 -28.10
N MET A 426 -33.93 -11.20 -29.14
CA MET A 426 -34.82 -10.12 -29.61
C MET A 426 -35.38 -10.41 -31.01
N GLU A 427 -35.45 -11.68 -31.43
CA GLU A 427 -36.25 -12.07 -32.58
C GLU A 427 -37.74 -12.14 -32.15
N PRO A 428 -38.63 -11.29 -32.69
CA PRO A 428 -40.04 -11.38 -32.38
C PRO A 428 -40.61 -12.63 -33.08
N THR A 429 -41.06 -13.60 -32.30
CA THR A 429 -41.92 -14.68 -32.80
C THR A 429 -43.23 -14.06 -33.30
N HIS A 430 -43.25 -13.68 -34.58
CA HIS A 430 -44.47 -13.39 -35.32
C HIS A 430 -44.97 -14.69 -35.95
N VAL A 431 -46.00 -15.29 -35.34
CA VAL A 431 -47.06 -16.04 -36.04
C VAL A 431 -48.39 -15.67 -35.39
#